data_AF-A0A1X4IT11-F1
#
_entry.id   AF-A0A1X4IT11-F1
#
_cell.length_a   1.000
_cell.length_b   1.000
_cell.length_c   1.000
_cell.angle_alpha   90.00
_cell.angle_beta   90.00
_cell.angle_gamma   90.00
#
_symmetry.space_group_name_H-M   'P 1'
#
loop_
_entity.id
_entity.type
_entity.pdbx_description
1 polymer ?
#
loop_
_entity_poly.entity_id
_entity_poly.type
_entity_poly.pdbx_seq_one_letter_code
_entity_poly.pdbx_strand_id
1 'polypeptide(L)' 'MSAPLPSALRARFQSYIEEGLSGRAAALRLKLSPATGARWARQVRTTGHASPAPQGCPPGRGKLEPY' A
#
# COMPACT_ATOMS: atom_id res chain seq x y z
N MET A 1 3.86 3.77 -15.21
CA MET A 1 3.40 2.99 -14.04
C MET A 1 1.92 3.25 -13.83
N SER A 2 1.14 2.24 -13.44
CA SER A 2 -0.26 2.45 -13.08
C SER A 2 -0.38 3.18 -11.74
N ALA A 3 -1.43 3.99 -11.59
CA ALA A 3 -1.75 4.65 -10.34
C ALA A 3 -1.96 3.61 -9.23
N PRO A 4 -1.63 3.93 -7.97
CA PRO A 4 -1.81 3.01 -6.87
C PRO A 4 -3.30 2.86 -6.56
N LEU A 5 -3.68 1.74 -5.95
CA LEU A 5 -5.03 1.57 -5.43
C LEU A 5 -5.39 2.71 -4.44
N PRO A 6 -6.67 3.11 -4.37
CA PRO A 6 -7.12 4.22 -3.52
C PRO A 6 -6.65 4.11 -2.07
N SER A 7 -6.29 5.25 -1.47
CA SER A 7 -5.83 5.34 -0.08
C SER A 7 -6.87 4.82 0.92
N ALA A 8 -8.16 5.10 0.66
CA ALA A 8 -9.26 4.60 1.49
C ALA A 8 -9.29 3.06 1.57
N LEU A 9 -8.90 2.37 0.48
CA LEU A 9 -8.85 0.91 0.43
C LEU A 9 -7.70 0.38 1.30
N ARG A 10 -6.54 1.06 1.26
CA ARG A 10 -5.39 0.77 2.11
C ARG A 10 -5.68 1.03 3.59
N ALA A 11 -6.38 2.12 3.92
CA ALA A 11 -6.78 2.44 5.29
C ALA A 11 -7.73 1.39 5.87
N ARG A 12 -8.74 0.96 5.12
CA ARG A 12 -9.63 -0.15 5.52
C ARG A 12 -8.89 -1.48 5.67
N PHE A 13 -7.92 -1.75 4.80
CA PHE A 13 -7.09 -2.93 4.94
C PHE A 13 -6.28 -2.88 6.24
N GLN A 14 -5.71 -1.71 6.56
CA GLN A 14 -4.95 -1.52 7.79
C GLN A 14 -5.82 -1.77 9.03
N SER A 15 -7.03 -1.20 9.10
CA SER A 15 -7.93 -1.44 10.24
C SER A 15 -8.24 -2.93 10.43
N TYR A 16 -8.43 -3.68 9.34
CA TYR A 16 -8.61 -5.12 9.41
C TYR A 16 -7.40 -5.87 9.99
N ILE A 17 -6.18 -5.44 9.67
CA ILE A 17 -4.97 -6.04 10.27
C ILE A 17 -4.90 -5.72 11.77
N GLU A 18 -5.24 -4.49 12.16
CA GLU A 18 -5.29 -4.04 13.56
C GLU A 18 -6.38 -4.78 14.37
N GLU A 19 -7.53 -5.08 13.74
CA GLU A 19 -8.60 -5.93 14.28
C GLU A 19 -8.21 -7.43 14.37
N GLY A 20 -7.00 -7.81 13.94
CA GLY A 20 -6.45 -9.16 14.07
C GLY A 20 -6.71 -10.08 12.87
N LEU A 21 -7.22 -9.57 11.74
CA LEU A 21 -7.40 -10.40 10.55
C LEU A 21 -6.05 -10.74 9.92
N SER A 22 -5.98 -11.92 9.30
CA SER A 22 -4.87 -12.24 8.41
C SER A 22 -4.94 -11.40 7.13
N GLY A 23 -3.79 -11.14 6.50
CA GLY A 23 -3.73 -10.42 5.22
C GLY A 23 -4.58 -11.05 4.12
N ARG A 24 -4.73 -12.38 4.13
CA ARG A 24 -5.61 -13.10 3.20
C ARG A 24 -7.09 -12.80 3.49
N ALA A 25 -7.51 -12.83 4.76
CA ALA A 25 -8.88 -12.55 5.15
C ALA A 25 -9.27 -11.09 4.88
N ALA A 26 -8.37 -10.15 5.17
CA ALA A 26 -8.57 -8.73 4.86
C ALA A 26 -8.67 -8.48 3.34
N ALA A 27 -7.83 -9.16 2.54
CA ALA A 27 -7.89 -9.05 1.08
C ALA A 27 -9.20 -9.58 0.49
N LEU A 28 -9.71 -10.71 1.00
CA LEU A 28 -11.00 -11.25 0.56
C LEU A 28 -12.16 -10.28 0.83
N ARG A 29 -12.19 -9.64 2.00
CA ARG A 29 -13.21 -8.63 2.33
C ARG A 29 -13.20 -7.43 1.38
N LEU A 30 -12.02 -7.04 0.92
CA LEU A 30 -11.83 -5.90 0.01
C LEU A 30 -11.77 -6.30 -1.47
N LYS A 31 -12.05 -7.57 -1.80
CA LYS A 31 -11.99 -8.11 -3.17
C LYS A 31 -10.63 -7.89 -3.85
N LEU A 32 -9.55 -7.95 -3.07
CA LEU A 32 -8.17 -7.85 -3.54
C LEU A 32 -7.59 -9.23 -3.84
N SER A 33 -6.54 -9.25 -4.66
CA SER A 33 -5.77 -10.47 -4.86
C SER A 33 -5.08 -10.92 -3.55
N PRO A 34 -4.91 -12.23 -3.31
CA PRO A 34 -4.16 -12.72 -2.14
C PRO A 34 -2.73 -12.18 -2.08
N ALA A 35 -2.08 -11.97 -3.23
CA ALA A 35 -0.73 -11.43 -3.32
C ALA A 35 -0.66 -9.98 -2.82
N THR A 36 -1.67 -9.16 -3.16
CA THR A 36 -1.80 -7.79 -2.62
C THR A 36 -1.98 -7.82 -1.11
N GLY A 37 -2.86 -8.70 -0.61
CA GLY A 37 -3.06 -8.89 0.84
C GLY A 37 -1.78 -9.26 1.59
N ALA A 38 -1.00 -10.21 1.05
CA ALA A 38 0.27 -10.62 1.65
C ALA A 38 1.29 -9.47 1.70
N ARG A 39 1.40 -8.69 0.61
CA ARG A 39 2.30 -7.53 0.53
C ARG A 39 1.90 -6.44 1.52
N TRP A 40 0.63 -6.08 1.58
CA TRP A 40 0.15 -5.03 2.50
C TRP A 40 0.22 -5.48 3.95
N ALA A 41 -0.12 -6.72 4.28
CA ALA A 41 0.01 -7.22 5.65
C ALA A 41 1.46 -7.22 6.13
N ARG A 42 2.42 -7.58 5.26
CA ARG A 42 3.85 -7.43 5.55
C ARG A 42 4.17 -5.96 5.82
N GLN A 43 3.76 -5.08 4.92
CA GLN A 43 4.05 -3.64 5.02
C GLN A 43 3.53 -3.04 6.33
N VAL A 44 2.26 -3.31 6.70
CA VAL A 44 1.67 -2.85 7.96
C VAL A 44 2.47 -3.36 9.16
N ARG A 45 2.93 -4.61 9.16
CA ARG A 45 3.73 -5.17 10.26
C ARG A 45 5.15 -4.58 10.33
N THR A 46 5.71 -4.16 9.20
CA THR A 46 7.08 -3.63 9.15
C THR A 46 7.16 -2.13 9.37
N THR A 47 6.19 -1.37 8.85
CA THR A 47 6.23 0.11 8.85
C THR A 47 5.03 0.73 9.57
N GLY A 48 4.06 -0.07 10.02
CA GLY A 48 2.85 0.40 10.69
C GLY A 48 1.74 0.87 9.76
N HIS A 49 1.94 0.86 8.44
CA HIS A 49 0.95 1.39 7.49
C HIS A 49 1.04 0.75 6.11
N ALA A 50 -0.09 0.68 5.39
CA ALA A 50 -0.17 0.14 4.04
C ALA A 50 -0.02 1.22 2.95
N SER A 51 0.77 2.28 3.14
CA SER A 51 0.88 3.40 2.18
C SER A 51 1.52 2.99 0.85
N PRO A 52 1.13 3.58 -0.30
CA PRO A 52 1.84 3.34 -1.55
C PRO A 52 3.27 3.89 -1.47
N ALA A 53 4.17 3.30 -2.25
CA ALA A 53 5.49 3.89 -2.44
C ALA A 53 5.38 5.24 -3.19
N PRO A 54 6.32 6.18 -3.00
CA PRO A 54 6.39 7.40 -3.79
C PRO A 54 6.33 7.07 -5.28
N GLN A 55 5.45 7.77 -6.01
CA GLN A 55 5.33 7.67 -7.46
C GLN A 55 5.82 8.95 -8.12
N GLY A 56 6.33 8.83 -9.34
CA GLY A 56 6.82 9.96 -10.12
C GLY A 56 8.34 10.11 -10.04
N CYS A 57 8.82 11.29 -10.43
CA CYS A 57 10.24 11.59 -10.40
C CYS A 57 10.71 11.64 -8.93
N PRO A 58 11.75 10.87 -8.55
CA PRO A 58 12.30 10.94 -7.20
C PRO A 58 12.87 12.35 -6.95
N PRO A 59 12.72 12.88 -5.73
CA PRO A 59 13.30 14.19 -5.39
C PRO A 59 14.83 14.12 -5.44
N GLY A 60 15.47 15.06 -6.14
CA GLY A 60 16.92 15.12 -6.27
C GLY A 60 17.37 16.01 -7.43
N ARG A 61 18.62 16.49 -7.36
CA ARG A 61 19.24 17.30 -8.42
C ARG A 61 19.63 16.38 -9.58
N GLY A 62 19.24 16.72 -10.80
CA GLY A 62 19.56 15.95 -11.99
C GLY A 62 19.29 16.72 -13.27
N LYS A 63 19.62 16.10 -14.42
CA LYS A 63 19.53 16.69 -15.77
C LYS A 63 18.13 17.21 -16.17
N LEU A 64 17.09 16.91 -15.39
CA LEU A 64 15.69 17.19 -15.69
C LEU A 64 15.04 18.24 -14.76
N GLU A 65 15.83 19.03 -14.02
CA GLU A 65 15.27 20.18 -13.30
C GLU A 65 14.82 21.27 -14.30
N PRO A 66 13.69 21.97 -14.02
CA PRO A 66 13.34 23.19 -14.75
C PRO A 66 14.44 24.24 -14.53
N TYR A 67 14.90 24.87 -15.62
CA TYR A 67 15.81 26.01 -15.58
C TYR A 67 15.15 27.22 -14.89
#